data_AF-A0A5P1ETQ1-F1
#
_entry.id   AF-A0A5P1ETQ1-F1
#
_cell.length_a   1.000
_cell.length_b   1.000
_cell.length_c   1.000
_cell.angle_alpha   90.00
_cell.angle_beta   90.00
_cell.angle_gamma   90.00
#
_symmetry.space_group_name_H-M   'P 1'
#
loop_
_entity.id
_entity.type
_entity.pdbx_description
1 polymer ?
#
loop_
_entity_poly.entity_id
_entity_poly.type
_entity_poly.pdbx_seq_one_letter_code
_entity_poly.pdbx_strand_id
1 'polypeptide(L)'
;MVNLVEAGQSLLHAILKLAGLRQQTIMIEPGTVMSFWAPKKTNSKHIKEKPAVILVHGFAADGIMTWLFQFGTLTSKYSVYIPDLLFFGGSTTNSNDRSPNFQAECLIKALDELGVEECTVVGFSYGGMVAFKMAEARPEIDEGFVVSDHDCDD
;
A
#
# COMPACT_ATOMS: atom_id res chain seq x y z
N MET A 1 -3.86 34.19 2.70
CA MET A 1 -4.76 33.36 1.87
C MET A 1 -4.52 31.92 2.26
N VAL A 2 -5.57 31.18 2.62
CA VAL A 2 -5.44 29.75 2.96
C VAL A 2 -5.43 28.96 1.65
N ASN A 3 -4.41 28.12 1.44
CA ASN A 3 -4.38 27.19 0.32
C ASN A 3 -5.37 26.05 0.62
N LEU A 4 -6.49 26.02 -0.10
CA LEU A 4 -7.55 25.01 0.07
C LEU A 4 -7.04 23.58 -0.17
N VAL A 5 -6.03 23.41 -1.04
CA VAL A 5 -5.42 22.10 -1.33
C VAL A 5 -4.61 21.60 -0.13
N GLU A 6 -3.75 22.46 0.43
CA GLU A 6 -2.95 22.13 1.62
C GLU A 6 -3.85 21.87 2.85
N ALA A 7 -4.93 22.64 3.00
CA ALA A 7 -5.90 22.44 4.07
C ALA A 7 -6.60 21.08 3.94
N GLY A 8 -6.98 20.69 2.71
CA GLY A 8 -7.57 19.38 2.42
C GLY A 8 -6.61 18.23 2.73
N GLN A 9 -5.34 18.31 2.29
CA GLN A 9 -4.32 17.30 2.59
C GLN A 9 -4.04 17.17 4.09
N SER A 10 -3.97 18.30 4.80
CA SER A 10 -3.75 18.31 6.25
C SER A 10 -4.89 17.64 7.01
N LEU A 11 -6.13 17.90 6.59
CA LEU A 11 -7.31 17.24 7.16
C LEU A 11 -7.29 15.73 6.88
N LEU A 12 -6.98 15.32 5.64
CA LEU A 12 -6.86 13.91 5.28
C LEU A 12 -5.80 13.18 6.12
N HIS A 13 -4.62 13.77 6.29
CA HIS A 13 -3.58 13.22 7.15
C HIS A 13 -4.03 13.08 8.62
N ALA A 14 -4.84 14.03 9.11
CA ALA A 14 -5.42 13.92 10.45
C ALA A 14 -6.42 12.74 10.53
N ILE A 15 -7.27 12.56 9.51
CA ILE A 15 -8.22 11.44 9.44
C ILE A 15 -7.48 10.10 9.41
N LEU A 16 -6.41 9.96 8.61
CA LEU A 16 -5.60 8.75 8.55
C LEU A 16 -4.97 8.41 9.91
N LYS A 17 -4.43 9.42 10.59
CA LYS A 17 -3.87 9.26 11.95
C LYS A 17 -4.93 8.84 12.96
N LEU A 18 -6.14 9.41 12.88
CA LEU A 18 -7.28 9.03 13.71
C LEU A 18 -7.74 7.59 13.42
N ALA A 19 -7.66 7.15 12.16
CA ALA A 19 -7.92 5.77 11.74
C ALA A 19 -6.80 4.79 12.14
N GLY A 20 -5.78 5.25 12.87
CA GLY A 20 -4.68 4.42 13.37
C GLY A 20 -3.55 4.18 12.37
N LEU A 21 -3.58 4.86 11.22
CA LEU A 21 -2.52 4.77 10.21
C LEU A 21 -1.42 5.81 10.44
N ARG A 22 -0.20 5.47 10.06
CA ARG A 22 0.93 6.37 10.01
C ARG A 22 1.69 6.17 8.71
N GLN A 23 2.09 7.27 8.11
CA GLN A 23 3.04 7.23 7.01
C GLN A 23 4.38 6.73 7.53
N GLN A 24 4.93 5.77 6.80
CA GLN A 24 6.24 5.17 7.04
C GLN A 24 6.99 5.15 5.72
N THR A 25 8.30 5.29 5.81
CA THR A 25 9.20 5.29 4.66
C THR A 25 10.31 4.31 4.96
N ILE A 26 10.46 3.31 4.09
CA ILE A 26 11.46 2.24 4.24
C ILE A 26 12.40 2.30 3.04
N MET A 27 13.70 2.36 3.33
CA MET A 27 14.73 2.11 2.33
C MET A 27 14.94 0.60 2.25
N ILE A 28 14.40 -0.02 1.21
CA ILE A 28 14.51 -1.47 1.02
C ILE A 28 15.87 -1.87 0.44
N GLU A 29 16.53 -0.96 -0.27
CA GLU A 29 17.90 -1.10 -0.76
C GLU A 29 18.47 0.29 -1.12
N PRO A 30 19.79 0.45 -1.26
CA PRO A 30 20.39 1.74 -1.58
C PRO A 30 19.81 2.34 -2.87
N GLY A 31 19.16 3.51 -2.73
CA GLY A 31 18.56 4.21 -3.85
C GLY A 31 17.14 3.76 -4.22
N THR A 32 16.49 2.89 -3.43
CA THR A 32 15.07 2.54 -3.57
C THR A 32 14.36 2.69 -2.22
N VAL A 33 13.34 3.54 -2.19
CA VAL A 33 12.60 3.94 -1.00
C VAL A 33 11.10 3.79 -1.24
N MET A 34 10.44 3.04 -0.37
CA MET A 34 8.99 2.83 -0.39
C MET A 34 8.31 3.66 0.70
N SER A 35 7.35 4.49 0.31
CA SER A 35 6.40 5.21 1.18
C SER A 35 5.11 4.42 1.26
N PHE A 36 4.55 4.28 2.46
CA PHE A 36 3.26 3.65 2.66
C PHE A 36 2.61 4.12 3.95
N TRP A 37 1.29 4.07 4.01
CA TRP A 37 0.53 4.19 5.25
C TRP A 37 0.35 2.82 5.87
N ALA A 38 0.80 2.65 7.10
CA ALA A 38 0.71 1.38 7.82
C ALA A 38 0.09 1.56 9.20
N PRO A 39 -0.40 0.46 9.83
CA PRO A 39 -0.96 0.52 11.16
C PRO A 39 0.11 0.97 12.16
N LYS A 40 -0.29 1.80 13.12
CA LYS A 40 0.57 2.14 14.25
C LYS A 40 0.84 0.85 15.06
N LYS A 41 2.08 0.35 15.07
CA LYS A 41 2.48 -0.77 15.94
C LYS A 41 2.08 -0.47 17.39
N THR A 42 1.13 -1.23 17.93
CA THR A 42 0.75 -1.19 19.34
C THR A 42 1.46 -2.35 20.03
N ASN A 43 2.49 -2.08 20.84
CA ASN A 43 3.25 -3.08 21.60
C ASN A 43 2.43 -3.79 22.71
N SER A 44 1.14 -3.98 22.53
CA SER A 44 0.26 -4.53 23.55
C SER A 44 0.12 -6.04 23.33
N LYS A 45 0.82 -6.82 24.17
CA LYS A 45 0.80 -8.30 24.21
C LYS A 45 -0.60 -8.94 24.38
N HIS A 46 -1.66 -8.14 24.47
CA HIS A 46 -3.04 -8.56 24.71
C HIS A 46 -4.01 -8.26 23.55
N ILE A 47 -3.55 -7.61 22.47
CA ILE A 47 -4.39 -7.35 21.30
C ILE A 47 -4.16 -8.48 20.30
N LYS A 48 -5.21 -9.24 19.99
CA LYS A 48 -5.18 -10.22 18.89
C LYS A 48 -4.81 -9.47 17.61
N GLU A 49 -3.74 -9.89 16.94
CA GLU A 49 -3.32 -9.28 15.68
C GLU A 49 -4.42 -9.43 14.63
N LYS A 50 -4.74 -8.32 13.97
CA LYS A 50 -5.70 -8.32 12.86
C LYS A 50 -4.99 -8.85 11.62
N PRO A 51 -5.67 -9.62 10.75
CA PRO A 51 -5.08 -10.05 9.48
C PRO A 51 -4.57 -8.85 8.68
N ALA A 52 -3.40 -9.00 8.06
CA ALA A 52 -2.81 -7.95 7.25
C ALA A 52 -3.47 -7.89 5.87
N VAL A 53 -3.80 -6.66 5.43
CA VAL A 53 -4.31 -6.40 4.09
C VAL A 53 -3.50 -5.28 3.47
N ILE A 54 -3.00 -5.48 2.27
CA ILE A 54 -2.30 -4.45 1.50
C ILE A 54 -3.16 -3.98 0.33
N LEU A 55 -3.29 -2.66 0.18
CA LEU A 55 -4.17 -2.00 -0.78
C LEU A 55 -3.32 -1.30 -1.84
N VAL A 56 -3.10 -1.95 -2.97
CA VAL A 56 -2.23 -1.48 -4.06
C VAL A 56 -3.02 -0.62 -5.03
N HIS A 57 -2.59 0.62 -5.23
CA HIS A 57 -3.28 1.58 -6.09
C HIS A 57 -3.06 1.31 -7.59
N GLY A 58 -3.91 1.93 -8.42
CA GLY A 58 -3.79 1.90 -9.89
C GLY A 58 -2.91 3.01 -10.44
N PHE A 59 -2.79 3.08 -11.76
CA PHE A 59 -2.01 4.12 -12.43
C PHE A 59 -2.64 5.52 -12.23
N ALA A 60 -1.81 6.58 -12.23
CA ALA A 60 -2.20 8.00 -12.12
C ALA A 60 -2.79 8.48 -10.78
N ALA A 61 -2.79 7.66 -9.73
CA ALA A 61 -3.10 8.06 -8.36
C ALA A 61 -2.02 7.56 -7.38
N ASP A 62 -2.03 8.06 -6.15
CA ASP A 62 -1.26 7.47 -5.04
C ASP A 62 -2.12 6.50 -4.21
N GLY A 63 -1.50 5.90 -3.19
CA GLY A 63 -2.15 4.92 -2.34
C GLY A 63 -3.45 5.43 -1.71
N ILE A 64 -3.39 6.58 -1.04
CA ILE A 64 -4.54 7.11 -0.30
C ILE A 64 -5.62 7.61 -1.24
N MET A 65 -5.28 8.26 -2.35
CA MET A 65 -6.28 8.76 -3.30
C MET A 65 -7.12 7.63 -3.88
N THR A 66 -6.51 6.47 -4.15
CA THR A 66 -7.24 5.30 -4.69
C THR A 66 -8.17 4.69 -3.65
N TRP A 67 -7.72 4.59 -2.40
CA TRP A 67 -8.41 3.85 -1.34
C TRP A 67 -9.16 4.73 -0.34
N LEU A 68 -9.34 6.02 -0.67
CA LEU A 68 -9.87 7.07 0.22
C LEU A 68 -11.19 6.68 0.89
N PHE A 69 -12.09 6.00 0.17
CA PHE A 69 -13.42 5.67 0.68
C PHE A 69 -13.49 4.30 1.37
N GLN A 70 -12.45 3.47 1.23
CA GLN A 70 -12.42 2.09 1.69
C GLN A 70 -11.57 1.93 2.96
N PHE A 71 -10.50 2.71 3.11
CA PHE A 71 -9.52 2.50 4.18
C PHE A 71 -10.17 2.56 5.58
N GLY A 72 -11.10 3.48 5.82
CA GLY A 72 -11.69 3.70 7.15
C GLY A 72 -12.49 2.50 7.66
N THR A 73 -13.22 1.80 6.78
CA THR A 73 -13.93 0.57 7.16
C THR A 73 -12.96 -0.58 7.32
N LEU A 74 -11.93 -0.68 6.48
CA LEU A 74 -10.97 -1.77 6.51
C LEU A 74 -10.08 -1.73 7.76
N THR A 75 -9.60 -0.56 8.18
CA THR A 75 -8.74 -0.42 9.39
C THR A 75 -9.44 -0.87 10.68
N SER A 76 -10.77 -0.86 10.70
CA SER A 76 -11.54 -1.38 11.84
C SER A 76 -11.40 -2.90 12.00
N LYS A 77 -11.19 -3.65 10.90
CA LYS A 77 -11.15 -5.13 10.87
C LYS A 77 -9.78 -5.71 10.57
N TYR A 78 -8.94 -4.99 9.84
CA TYR A 78 -7.66 -5.45 9.32
C TYR A 78 -6.50 -4.53 9.73
N SER A 79 -5.29 -5.10 9.68
CA SER A 79 -4.04 -4.33 9.68
C SER A 79 -3.79 -3.85 8.26
N VAL A 80 -4.23 -2.62 7.94
CA VAL A 80 -4.22 -2.10 6.57
C VAL A 80 -2.90 -1.41 6.23
N TYR A 81 -2.29 -1.82 5.13
CA TYR A 81 -1.09 -1.24 4.52
C TYR A 81 -1.47 -0.62 3.17
N ILE A 82 -1.13 0.64 2.95
CA ILE A 82 -1.47 1.37 1.71
C ILE A 82 -0.18 1.94 1.14
N PRO A 83 0.52 1.22 0.25
CA PRO A 83 1.73 1.71 -0.38
C PRO A 83 1.46 2.73 -1.45
N ASP A 84 2.45 3.61 -1.64
CA ASP A 84 2.67 4.29 -2.91
C ASP A 84 3.60 3.38 -3.74
N LEU A 85 3.19 3.02 -4.95
CA LEU A 85 4.05 2.34 -5.91
C LEU A 85 5.23 3.24 -6.28
N LEU A 86 6.35 2.65 -6.68
CA LEU A 86 7.52 3.42 -7.10
C LEU A 86 7.10 4.40 -8.18
N PHE A 87 7.66 5.62 -8.11
CA PHE A 87 7.39 6.73 -9.02
C PHE A 87 6.05 7.45 -8.79
N PHE A 88 5.31 7.05 -7.77
CA PHE A 88 4.08 7.71 -7.29
C PHE A 88 4.25 8.12 -5.83
N GLY A 89 3.45 9.10 -5.41
CA GLY A 89 3.40 9.57 -4.03
C GLY A 89 4.79 9.85 -3.45
N GLY A 90 5.10 9.22 -2.32
CA GLY A 90 6.40 9.35 -1.64
C GLY A 90 7.46 8.31 -2.04
N SER A 91 7.16 7.36 -2.94
CA SER A 91 8.05 6.25 -3.28
C SER A 91 8.98 6.59 -4.44
N THR A 92 10.28 6.29 -4.30
CA THR A 92 11.32 6.68 -5.26
C THR A 92 12.33 5.57 -5.50
N THR A 93 12.92 5.54 -6.70
CA THR A 93 14.06 4.68 -6.99
C THR A 93 14.97 5.29 -8.06
N ASN A 94 16.25 4.93 -8.01
CA ASN A 94 17.23 5.19 -9.08
C ASN A 94 17.18 4.16 -10.21
N SER A 95 16.43 3.05 -10.03
CA SER A 95 16.22 2.05 -11.07
C SER A 95 15.36 2.61 -12.21
N ASN A 96 15.65 2.17 -13.44
CA ASN A 96 14.83 2.47 -14.60
C ASN A 96 13.74 1.41 -14.86
N ASP A 97 13.73 0.33 -14.09
CA ASP A 97 12.72 -0.73 -14.22
C ASP A 97 11.33 -0.23 -13.80
N ARG A 98 10.35 -0.42 -14.70
CA ARG A 98 8.94 -0.02 -14.53
C ARG A 98 8.00 -1.22 -14.55
N SER A 99 8.55 -2.44 -14.52
CA SER A 99 7.77 -3.66 -14.63
C SER A 99 6.91 -3.89 -13.39
N PRO A 100 5.73 -4.52 -13.55
CA PRO A 100 4.93 -4.97 -12.40
C PRO A 100 5.70 -5.92 -11.47
N ASN A 101 6.61 -6.75 -12.01
CA ASN A 101 7.47 -7.63 -11.22
C ASN A 101 8.36 -6.83 -10.27
N PHE A 102 9.05 -5.81 -10.77
CA PHE A 102 9.93 -4.98 -9.94
C PHE A 102 9.15 -4.23 -8.85
N GLN A 103 7.94 -3.75 -9.16
CA GLN A 103 7.04 -3.14 -8.16
C GLN A 103 6.67 -4.16 -7.07
N ALA A 104 6.30 -5.39 -7.46
CA ALA A 104 5.94 -6.46 -6.54
C ALA A 104 7.10 -6.87 -5.63
N GLU A 105 8.30 -7.06 -6.18
CA GLU A 105 9.52 -7.38 -5.40
C GLU A 105 9.83 -6.29 -4.37
N CYS A 106 9.71 -5.01 -4.76
CA CYS A 106 9.94 -3.89 -3.85
C CYS A 106 8.91 -3.84 -2.72
N LEU A 107 7.64 -4.12 -3.02
CA LEU A 107 6.58 -4.21 -2.00
C LEU A 107 6.80 -5.37 -1.04
N ILE A 108 7.18 -6.55 -1.55
CA ILE A 108 7.48 -7.73 -0.72
C ILE A 108 8.64 -7.41 0.24
N LYS A 109 9.75 -6.85 -0.26
CA LYS A 109 10.87 -6.42 0.59
C LYS A 109 10.43 -5.42 1.65
N ALA A 110 9.56 -4.46 1.31
CA ALA A 110 9.04 -3.49 2.28
C ALA A 110 8.16 -4.16 3.36
N LEU A 111 7.37 -5.17 3.00
CA LEU A 111 6.58 -5.96 3.95
C LEU A 111 7.46 -6.80 4.88
N ASP A 112 8.55 -7.37 4.37
CA ASP A 112 9.53 -8.11 5.18
C ASP A 112 10.17 -7.22 6.25
N GLU A 113 10.61 -6.01 5.86
CA GLU A 113 11.15 -5.01 6.79
C GLU A 113 10.12 -4.56 7.84
N LEU A 114 8.82 -4.64 7.53
CA LEU A 114 7.75 -4.36 8.48
C LEU A 114 7.44 -5.53 9.42
N GLY A 115 7.91 -6.74 9.08
CA GLY A 115 7.60 -8.00 9.77
C GLY A 115 6.21 -8.53 9.41
N VAL A 116 5.75 -8.33 8.17
CA VAL A 116 4.48 -8.88 7.67
C VAL A 116 4.78 -10.14 6.88
N GLU A 117 4.57 -11.29 7.50
CA GLU A 117 4.84 -12.61 6.90
C GLU A 117 3.68 -13.09 6.02
N GLU A 118 2.44 -12.95 6.52
CA GLU A 118 1.21 -13.34 5.81
C GLU A 118 0.32 -12.12 5.60
N CYS A 119 -0.21 -11.95 4.38
CA CYS A 119 -1.17 -10.89 4.09
C CYS A 119 -2.08 -11.23 2.91
N THR A 120 -3.22 -10.56 2.86
CA THR A 120 -4.06 -10.51 1.66
C THR A 120 -3.71 -9.27 0.84
N VAL A 121 -3.43 -9.43 -0.45
CA VAL A 121 -3.21 -8.29 -1.36
C VAL A 121 -4.48 -7.98 -2.13
N VAL A 122 -4.86 -6.70 -2.16
CA VAL A 122 -5.94 -6.17 -3.00
C VAL A 122 -5.36 -5.09 -3.91
N GLY A 123 -5.48 -5.28 -5.22
CA GLY A 123 -4.96 -4.34 -6.22
C GLY A 123 -6.06 -3.81 -7.13
N PHE A 124 -6.00 -2.52 -7.47
CA PHE A 124 -6.91 -1.86 -8.43
C PHE A 124 -6.19 -1.55 -9.76
N SER A 125 -6.78 -1.91 -10.90
CA SER A 125 -6.21 -1.69 -12.25
C SER A 125 -4.74 -2.16 -12.35
N TYR A 126 -3.77 -1.27 -12.62
CA TYR A 126 -2.33 -1.59 -12.59
C TYR A 126 -1.89 -2.24 -11.27
N GLY A 127 -2.47 -1.83 -10.14
CA GLY A 127 -2.22 -2.44 -8.84
C GLY A 127 -2.66 -3.91 -8.78
N GLY A 128 -3.65 -4.31 -9.59
CA GLY A 128 -4.05 -5.71 -9.76
C GLY A 128 -2.97 -6.55 -10.45
N MET A 129 -2.30 -6.00 -11.47
CA MET A 129 -1.15 -6.67 -12.10
C MET A 129 0.00 -6.85 -11.12
N VAL A 130 0.30 -5.82 -10.31
CA VAL A 130 1.33 -5.90 -9.26
C VAL A 130 0.93 -6.91 -8.19
N ALA A 131 -0.33 -6.93 -7.76
CA ALA A 131 -0.86 -7.87 -6.78
C ALA A 131 -0.70 -9.33 -7.24
N PHE A 132 -1.02 -9.60 -8.52
CA PHE A 132 -0.81 -10.92 -9.10
C PHE A 132 0.67 -11.32 -9.07
N LYS A 133 1.58 -10.41 -9.40
CA LYS A 133 3.03 -10.67 -9.32
C LYS A 133 3.53 -10.89 -7.90
N MET A 134 2.91 -10.25 -6.90
CA MET A 134 3.22 -10.53 -5.51
C MET A 134 2.81 -11.95 -5.12
N ALA A 135 1.61 -12.39 -5.50
CA ALA A 135 1.11 -13.74 -5.23
C ALA A 135 1.94 -14.83 -5.94
N GLU A 136 2.34 -14.61 -7.19
CA GLU A 136 3.25 -15.51 -7.92
C GLU A 136 4.61 -15.66 -7.22
N ALA A 137 5.15 -14.57 -6.66
CA ALA A 137 6.47 -14.56 -6.03
C ALA A 137 6.46 -15.10 -4.59
N ARG A 138 5.31 -15.02 -3.90
CA ARG A 138 5.20 -15.28 -2.47
C ARG A 138 3.92 -16.08 -2.14
N PRO A 139 3.97 -17.42 -2.10
CA PRO A 139 2.80 -18.28 -1.89
C PRO A 139 2.04 -18.07 -0.57
N GLU A 140 2.69 -17.49 0.44
CA GLU A 140 2.08 -17.10 1.73
C GLU A 140 1.23 -15.82 1.66
N ILE A 141 1.15 -15.18 0.49
CA ILE A 141 0.21 -14.11 0.21
C ILE A 141 -1.11 -14.72 -0.28
N ASP A 142 -2.16 -14.59 0.52
CA ASP A 142 -3.52 -14.97 0.11
C ASP A 142 -4.05 -13.98 -0.95
N GLU A 143 -4.58 -14.50 -2.05
CA GLU A 143 -5.09 -13.67 -3.15
C GLU A 143 -6.45 -13.02 -2.82
N GLY A 144 -6.53 -11.69 -2.85
CA GLY A 144 -7.78 -10.92 -2.74
C GLY A 144 -8.02 -10.01 -3.95
N PHE A 145 -8.70 -10.50 -4.99
CA PHE A 145 -8.89 -9.73 -6.23
C PHE A 145 -10.02 -8.69 -6.15
N VAL A 146 -9.78 -7.45 -6.59
CA VAL A 146 -10.82 -6.56 -7.13
C VAL A 146 -10.31 -5.84 -8.39
N VAL A 147 -10.67 -6.39 -9.54
CA VAL A 147 -10.39 -5.84 -10.88
C VAL A 147 -11.49 -4.84 -11.26
N SER A 148 -11.09 -3.62 -11.58
CA SER A 148 -11.90 -2.71 -12.39
C SER A 148 -11.01 -2.10 -13.47
N ASP A 149 -11.52 -2.19 -14.69
CA ASP A 149 -10.89 -1.99 -15.99
C ASP A 149 -9.80 -3.01 -16.37
N HIS A 150 -10.26 -4.08 -17.02
CA HIS A 150 -9.48 -4.78 -18.03
C HIS A 150 -10.29 -4.67 -19.34
N ASP A 151 -9.82 -3.87 -20.30
CA ASP A 151 -10.06 -4.24 -21.70
C ASP A 151 -9.18 -5.48 -21.91
N CYS A 152 -9.82 -6.65 -21.96
CA CYS A 152 -9.18 -7.86 -22.45
C CYS A 152 -9.24 -7.79 -23.97
N ASP A 153 -8.20 -7.23 -24.60
CA ASP A 153 -7.92 -7.56 -25.99
C ASP A 153 -7.01 -8.79 -26.01
N ASP A 154 -7.63 -9.96 -26.24
CA ASP A 154 -7.00 -11.17 -26.77
C ASP A 154 -6.74 -11.01 -28.28
#